data_AF-A0A1M2VNE0-F1
#
_entry.id   AF-A0A1M2VNE0-F1
#
_cell.length_a   1.000
_cell.length_b   1.000
_cell.length_c   1.000
_cell.angle_alpha   90.00
_cell.angle_beta   90.00
_cell.angle_gamma   90.00
#
_symmetry.space_group_name_H-M   'P 1'
#
loop_
_entity.id
_entity.type
_entity.pdbx_description
1 polymer ?
#
loop_
_entity_poly.entity_id
_entity_poly.type
_entity_poly.pdbx_seq_one_letter_code
_entity_poly.pdbx_strand_id
1 'polypeptide(L)'
;MLRLLQVLFFLVFLRLGNAAASSACDVTRGQLPKPSDFPIIHTLPDPFTFRLSNRRVNSRADWECRREELITLVQQYLYGFYPDHSRERVVAQRSGDNLTISVFVDGKSATFPAIMTFPPRNATHAGRVPVMINPGSIDNGPFLDSGVALATFDVSTVAVDSTARTGAFWTLYGDRDIGTLTAWAWAHHRILDAIEQVVPEVDSTRVGVIGCSRFGKSALAAGIFDKRIKLSLPLSSGAEGIGPWRYYYESQGAAEKINNIFGGFPYWSNTVLGEFVNITGNSSRLPFDAHELVSLIAPRAVLWDEGQEDWWTNPEGSISVTHGGAKVVFDWLGAGENIGVHPFVRKVFFGTQTQVNFSDISPFPAHPEAYPWATATPKPLTPPPAYSEHPAPQQHLSPNQSTSTSPNTPVGPPLPFPAHAGYGPTPIIAQQTQLLPYYDPRSPYAMAEASSRARWRFIEAVLWAVIILSAVSFVTGWEIQMMMARGARVEPGAYER
;
A
#
# COMPACT_ATOMS: atom_id res chain seq x y z
N MET A 1 -8.30 59.59 16.73
CA MET A 1 -9.45 58.91 16.09
C MET A 1 -9.22 58.48 14.64
N LEU A 2 -8.39 59.16 13.83
CA LEU A 2 -8.17 58.77 12.42
C LEU A 2 -7.29 57.52 12.20
N ARG A 3 -6.51 57.07 13.20
CA ARG A 3 -5.67 55.85 13.10
C ARG A 3 -6.39 54.55 13.52
N LEU A 4 -7.56 54.63 14.16
CA LEU A 4 -8.35 53.43 14.52
C LEU A 4 -9.27 52.96 13.38
N LEU A 5 -9.69 53.85 12.48
CA LEU A 5 -10.56 53.48 11.35
C LEU A 5 -9.82 52.75 10.21
N GLN A 6 -8.50 52.93 10.06
CA GLN A 6 -7.72 52.24 9.02
C GLN A 6 -7.39 50.78 9.40
N VAL A 7 -7.35 50.45 10.69
CA VAL A 7 -7.09 49.07 11.16
C VAL A 7 -8.34 48.20 11.05
N LEU A 8 -9.53 48.78 11.24
CA LEU A 8 -10.80 48.04 11.04
C LEU A 8 -11.11 47.77 9.56
N PHE A 9 -10.66 48.61 8.63
CA PHE A 9 -10.91 48.37 7.18
C PHE A 9 -10.04 47.25 6.60
N PHE A 10 -8.86 47.00 7.16
CA PHE A 10 -7.98 45.89 6.76
C PHE A 10 -8.39 44.54 7.36
N LEU A 11 -9.08 44.54 8.51
CA LEU A 11 -9.55 43.32 9.18
C LEU A 11 -10.90 42.80 8.66
N VAL A 12 -11.65 43.62 7.90
CA VAL A 12 -12.91 43.20 7.26
C VAL A 12 -12.69 42.62 5.85
N PHE A 13 -11.59 42.97 5.16
CA PHE A 13 -11.27 42.39 3.84
C PHE A 13 -10.46 41.08 3.90
N LEU A 14 -9.88 40.71 5.04
CA LEU A 14 -9.22 39.40 5.22
C LEU A 14 -10.15 38.27 5.70
N ARG A 15 -11.45 38.53 5.87
CA ARG A 15 -12.47 37.52 6.24
C ARG A 15 -13.58 37.32 5.21
N LEU A 16 -13.35 37.73 3.96
CA LEU A 16 -14.25 37.46 2.84
C LEU A 16 -13.58 36.66 1.70
N GLY A 17 -12.37 36.11 1.93
CA GLY A 17 -11.61 35.34 0.93
C GLY A 17 -11.70 33.82 1.05
N ASN A 18 -12.41 33.26 2.04
CA ASN A 18 -12.37 31.80 2.32
C ASN A 18 -13.76 31.13 2.40
N ALA A 19 -14.80 31.74 1.82
CA ALA A 19 -16.15 31.17 1.78
C ALA A 19 -16.68 30.91 0.36
N ALA A 20 -15.81 30.91 -0.66
CA ALA A 20 -16.18 30.65 -2.05
C ALA A 20 -15.18 29.68 -2.72
N ALA A 21 -15.10 28.45 -2.21
CA ALA A 21 -14.44 27.35 -2.92
C ALA A 21 -15.14 25.99 -2.74
N SER A 22 -16.35 25.95 -2.18
CA SER A 22 -17.06 24.68 -1.95
C SER A 22 -18.16 24.36 -2.98
N SER A 23 -18.11 24.95 -4.18
CA SER A 23 -19.11 24.74 -5.25
C SER A 23 -18.52 24.31 -6.61
N ALA A 24 -17.25 23.90 -6.69
CA ALA A 24 -16.58 23.74 -7.98
C ALA A 24 -16.77 22.35 -8.63
N CYS A 25 -17.03 21.31 -7.84
CA CYS A 25 -17.18 19.96 -8.33
C CYS A 25 -18.61 19.49 -8.08
N ASP A 26 -19.43 19.47 -9.13
CA ASP A 26 -20.80 18.93 -9.08
C ASP A 26 -20.77 17.40 -9.08
N VAL A 27 -20.18 16.81 -8.04
CA VAL A 27 -20.30 15.38 -7.74
C VAL A 27 -21.55 15.25 -6.88
N THR A 28 -22.72 15.37 -7.50
CA THR A 28 -23.98 15.13 -6.79
C THR A 28 -23.96 13.70 -6.25
N ARG A 29 -23.97 13.57 -4.91
CA ARG A 29 -24.38 12.34 -4.20
C ARG A 29 -25.88 12.08 -4.37
N GLY A 30 -26.42 12.35 -5.55
CA GLY A 30 -27.73 11.86 -5.94
C GLY A 30 -27.73 10.34 -5.91
N GLN A 31 -28.84 9.73 -6.31
CA GLN A 31 -28.91 8.27 -6.38
C GLN A 31 -27.86 7.75 -7.37
N LEU A 32 -26.79 7.15 -6.85
CA LEU A 32 -25.73 6.54 -7.65
C LEU A 32 -26.31 5.35 -8.44
N PRO A 33 -25.79 5.04 -9.65
CA PRO A 33 -26.30 3.94 -10.46
C PRO A 33 -26.26 2.60 -9.71
N LYS A 34 -27.20 1.70 -9.99
CA LYS A 34 -27.07 0.34 -9.48
C LYS A 34 -25.93 -0.38 -10.21
N PRO A 35 -25.32 -1.41 -9.61
CA PRO A 35 -24.33 -2.26 -10.28
C PRO A 35 -24.76 -2.76 -11.67
N SER A 36 -26.05 -3.07 -11.85
CA SER A 36 -26.64 -3.48 -13.14
C SER A 36 -26.69 -2.38 -14.21
N ASP A 37 -26.64 -1.12 -13.80
CA ASP A 37 -26.82 0.04 -14.68
C ASP A 37 -25.51 0.47 -15.34
N PHE A 38 -24.36 0.08 -14.78
CA PHE A 38 -23.06 0.38 -15.38
C PHE A 38 -22.80 -0.44 -16.64
N PRO A 39 -22.23 0.15 -17.70
CA PRO A 39 -21.87 -0.60 -18.90
C PRO A 39 -20.80 -1.65 -18.61
N ILE A 40 -20.77 -2.70 -19.43
CA ILE A 40 -19.65 -3.66 -19.43
C ILE A 40 -18.48 -2.99 -20.16
N ILE A 41 -17.38 -2.80 -19.44
CA ILE A 41 -16.13 -2.24 -19.97
C ILE A 41 -15.07 -3.35 -19.92
N HIS A 42 -14.55 -3.77 -21.07
CA HIS A 42 -13.55 -4.84 -21.15
C HIS A 42 -12.11 -4.35 -20.95
N THR A 43 -11.84 -3.07 -21.23
CA THR A 43 -10.55 -2.43 -20.98
C THR A 43 -10.52 -1.72 -19.63
N LEU A 44 -9.35 -1.25 -19.20
CA LEU A 44 -9.26 -0.36 -18.05
C LEU A 44 -10.15 0.88 -18.29
N PRO A 45 -11.03 1.24 -17.33
CA PRO A 45 -11.80 2.46 -17.40
C PRO A 45 -10.90 3.71 -17.52
N ASP A 46 -11.27 4.67 -18.37
CA ASP A 46 -10.46 5.86 -18.64
C ASP A 46 -10.50 6.86 -17.46
N PRO A 47 -9.37 7.12 -16.76
CA PRO A 47 -9.32 8.05 -15.64
C PRO A 47 -9.63 9.50 -16.03
N PHE A 48 -9.52 9.86 -17.31
CA PHE A 48 -9.80 11.20 -17.83
C PHE A 48 -11.25 11.39 -18.31
N THR A 49 -12.16 10.50 -17.92
CA THR A 49 -13.60 10.63 -18.17
C THR A 49 -14.38 10.46 -16.87
N PHE A 50 -15.25 11.41 -16.55
CA PHE A 50 -16.17 11.29 -15.43
C PHE A 50 -17.20 10.19 -15.68
N ARG A 51 -17.43 9.30 -14.71
CA ARG A 51 -18.33 8.15 -14.89
C ARG A 51 -19.80 8.53 -14.83
N LEU A 52 -20.15 9.55 -14.04
CA LEU A 52 -21.54 9.93 -13.81
C LEU A 52 -22.05 10.95 -14.84
N SER A 53 -21.16 11.77 -15.40
CA SER A 53 -21.52 12.84 -16.37
C SER A 53 -20.98 12.62 -17.78
N ASN A 54 -20.09 11.63 -17.98
CA ASN A 54 -19.37 11.40 -19.22
C ASN A 54 -18.52 12.60 -19.72
N ARG A 55 -18.30 13.60 -18.87
CA ARG A 55 -17.45 14.76 -19.16
C ARG A 55 -15.97 14.35 -19.20
N ARG A 56 -15.15 15.03 -20.00
CA ARG A 56 -13.68 14.86 -20.01
C ARG A 56 -13.00 15.64 -18.88
N VAL A 57 -11.95 15.05 -18.32
CA VAL A 57 -10.95 15.75 -17.50
C VAL A 57 -9.99 16.45 -18.45
N ASN A 58 -9.88 17.77 -18.41
CA ASN A 58 -8.99 18.53 -19.30
C ASN A 58 -7.89 19.29 -18.54
N SER A 59 -8.01 19.41 -17.23
CA SER A 59 -7.14 20.22 -16.39
C SER A 59 -6.89 19.56 -15.03
N ARG A 60 -5.84 20.00 -14.32
CA ARG A 60 -5.57 19.54 -12.96
C ARG A 60 -6.73 19.86 -11.99
N ALA A 61 -7.45 20.96 -12.23
CA ALA A 61 -8.65 21.29 -11.48
C ALA A 61 -9.79 20.28 -11.74
N ASP A 62 -9.97 19.86 -13.00
CA ASP A 62 -10.92 18.77 -13.32
C ASP A 62 -10.50 17.46 -12.66
N TRP A 63 -9.19 17.19 -12.58
CA TRP A 63 -8.68 15.99 -11.93
C TRP A 63 -9.04 15.96 -10.44
N GLU A 64 -8.97 17.09 -9.73
CA GLU A 64 -9.43 17.15 -8.35
C GLU A 64 -10.92 16.79 -8.25
N CYS A 65 -11.77 17.30 -9.14
CA CYS A 65 -13.18 16.89 -9.19
C CYS A 65 -13.36 15.41 -9.56
N ARG A 66 -12.54 14.87 -10.47
CA ARG A 66 -12.57 13.46 -10.85
C ARG A 66 -12.12 12.56 -9.71
N ARG A 67 -11.15 13.00 -8.91
CA ARG A 67 -10.69 12.31 -7.70
C ARG A 67 -11.84 12.21 -6.69
N GLU A 68 -12.61 13.27 -6.49
CA GLU A 68 -13.79 13.24 -5.60
C GLU A 68 -14.90 12.31 -6.14
N GLU A 69 -15.13 12.28 -7.46
CA GLU A 69 -16.04 11.30 -8.08
C GLU A 69 -15.54 9.86 -7.88
N LEU A 70 -14.25 9.60 -8.13
CA LEU A 70 -13.63 8.29 -7.90
C LEU A 70 -13.73 7.86 -6.43
N ILE A 71 -13.41 8.74 -5.48
CA ILE A 71 -13.57 8.48 -4.04
C ILE A 71 -15.02 8.13 -3.71
N THR A 72 -16.00 8.80 -4.33
CA THR A 72 -17.42 8.48 -4.15
C THR A 72 -17.76 7.09 -4.69
N LEU A 73 -17.29 6.76 -5.90
CA LEU A 73 -17.53 5.46 -6.54
C LEU A 73 -16.88 4.31 -5.74
N VAL A 74 -15.62 4.44 -5.34
CA VAL A 74 -14.91 3.36 -4.61
C VAL A 74 -15.46 3.18 -3.21
N GLN A 75 -15.97 4.23 -2.56
CA GLN A 75 -16.71 4.07 -1.30
C GLN A 75 -18.06 3.37 -1.53
N GLN A 76 -18.80 3.72 -2.57
CA GLN A 76 -20.10 3.12 -2.84
C GLN A 76 -20.01 1.65 -3.24
N TYR A 77 -19.03 1.25 -4.06
CA TYR A 77 -19.00 -0.08 -4.70
C TYR A 77 -17.83 -0.97 -4.24
N LEU A 78 -17.04 -0.56 -3.23
CA LEU A 78 -15.94 -1.37 -2.68
C LEU A 78 -15.77 -1.16 -1.17
N TYR A 79 -15.36 0.03 -0.73
CA TYR A 79 -14.86 0.23 0.64
C TYR A 79 -15.96 0.49 1.69
N GLY A 80 -17.13 0.98 1.26
CA GLY A 80 -18.09 1.66 2.15
C GLY A 80 -17.68 3.10 2.42
N PHE A 81 -18.65 3.93 2.84
CA PHE A 81 -18.39 5.34 3.13
C PHE A 81 -17.52 5.49 4.37
N TYR A 82 -16.34 6.05 4.15
CA TYR A 82 -15.35 6.34 5.17
C TYR A 82 -15.93 7.29 6.21
N PRO A 83 -15.75 7.03 7.52
CA PRO A 83 -16.33 7.91 8.54
C PRO A 83 -15.74 9.33 8.47
N ASP A 84 -16.56 10.32 8.82
CA ASP A 84 -16.10 11.70 8.94
C ASP A 84 -15.32 11.90 10.25
N HIS A 85 -13.99 11.79 10.16
CA HIS A 85 -13.09 11.90 11.30
C HIS A 85 -13.01 13.29 11.91
N SER A 86 -13.50 14.34 11.23
CA SER A 86 -13.58 15.68 11.85
C SER A 86 -14.52 15.72 13.06
N ARG A 87 -15.40 14.72 13.19
CA ARG A 87 -16.31 14.54 14.32
C ARG A 87 -15.74 13.68 15.44
N GLU A 88 -14.62 13.01 15.20
CA GLU A 88 -13.97 12.17 16.19
C GLU A 88 -13.08 13.01 17.10
N ARG A 89 -13.05 12.65 18.38
CA ARG A 89 -12.03 13.11 19.32
C ARG A 89 -11.11 11.95 19.64
N VAL A 90 -9.84 12.08 19.28
CA VAL A 90 -8.79 11.09 19.58
C VAL A 90 -8.00 11.57 20.80
N VAL A 91 -7.85 10.70 21.80
CA VAL A 91 -6.99 10.90 22.97
C VAL A 91 -5.97 9.78 23.00
N ALA A 92 -4.68 10.13 22.91
CA ALA A 92 -3.59 9.17 23.01
C ALA A 92 -2.87 9.28 24.36
N GLN A 93 -2.49 8.12 24.90
CA GLN A 93 -1.57 8.02 26.03
C GLN A 93 -0.39 7.15 25.64
N ARG A 94 0.82 7.51 26.09
CA ARG A 94 2.04 6.75 25.83
C ARG A 94 2.68 6.30 27.14
N SER A 95 3.05 5.02 27.21
CA SER A 95 3.83 4.43 28.30
C SER A 95 4.98 3.62 27.71
N GLY A 96 6.20 4.18 27.78
CA GLY A 96 7.34 3.67 27.02
C GLY A 96 7.02 3.66 25.53
N ASP A 97 7.09 2.49 24.91
CA ASP A 97 6.76 2.30 23.49
C ASP A 97 5.29 1.95 23.22
N ASN A 98 4.49 1.75 24.27
CA ASN A 98 3.07 1.41 24.11
C ASN A 98 2.22 2.67 23.97
N LEU A 99 1.38 2.70 22.94
CA LEU A 99 0.34 3.69 22.72
C LEU A 99 -1.02 3.10 23.08
N THR A 100 -1.81 3.85 23.84
CA THR A 100 -3.23 3.57 24.08
C THR A 100 -4.03 4.66 23.38
N ILE A 101 -4.86 4.27 22.41
CA ILE A 101 -5.57 5.19 21.52
C ILE A 101 -7.05 5.07 21.80
N SER A 102 -7.64 6.10 22.39
CA SER A 102 -9.08 6.18 22.68
C SER A 102 -9.76 7.14 21.72
N VAL A 103 -10.79 6.66 21.02
CA VAL A 103 -11.58 7.46 20.07
C VAL A 103 -13.00 7.62 20.57
N PHE A 104 -13.50 8.85 20.53
CA PHE A 104 -14.85 9.23 20.97
C PHE A 104 -15.61 9.85 19.80
N VAL A 105 -16.82 9.37 19.53
CA VAL A 105 -17.71 9.92 18.49
C VAL A 105 -19.16 9.59 18.84
N ASP A 106 -20.05 10.58 18.70
CA ASP A 106 -21.50 10.41 18.89
C ASP A 106 -21.91 9.71 20.20
N GLY A 107 -21.20 10.03 21.30
CA GLY A 107 -21.45 9.44 22.62
C GLY A 107 -20.91 8.01 22.81
N LYS A 108 -20.34 7.40 21.76
CA LYS A 108 -19.63 6.12 21.82
C LYS A 108 -18.14 6.35 22.06
N SER A 109 -17.49 5.35 22.63
CA SER A 109 -16.03 5.35 22.79
C SER A 109 -15.46 3.95 22.60
N ALA A 110 -14.27 3.88 22.02
CA ALA A 110 -13.52 2.64 21.89
C ALA A 110 -12.02 2.90 22.04
N THR A 111 -11.28 1.88 22.46
CA THR A 111 -9.84 1.96 22.69
C THR A 111 -9.14 0.79 22.04
N PHE A 112 -7.99 1.03 21.42
CA PHE A 112 -7.10 -0.02 20.91
C PHE A 112 -5.63 0.38 21.08
N PRO A 113 -4.71 -0.59 21.20
CA PRO A 113 -3.29 -0.33 21.39
C PRO A 113 -2.51 -0.25 20.07
N ALA A 114 -1.36 0.40 20.11
CA ALA A 114 -0.29 0.29 19.11
C ALA A 114 1.07 0.31 19.82
N ILE A 115 2.12 -0.22 19.18
CA ILE A 115 3.47 -0.30 19.73
C ILE A 115 4.44 0.43 18.79
N MET A 116 5.24 1.32 19.35
CA MET A 116 6.33 1.97 18.64
C MET A 116 7.58 1.09 18.66
N THR A 117 8.36 1.12 17.58
CA THR A 117 9.71 0.57 17.56
C THR A 117 10.61 1.53 16.82
N PHE A 118 11.72 1.91 17.46
CA PHE A 118 12.61 2.93 16.94
C PHE A 118 13.92 2.34 16.41
N PRO A 119 14.55 2.99 15.42
CA PRO A 119 15.85 2.57 14.91
C PRO A 119 16.94 2.63 16.00
N PRO A 120 18.01 1.82 15.92
CA PRO A 120 19.04 1.72 16.97
C PRO A 120 19.82 3.02 17.25
N ARG A 121 19.77 4.01 16.34
CA ARG A 121 20.38 5.33 16.52
C ARG A 121 19.33 6.29 17.05
N ASN A 122 19.52 6.74 18.30
CA ASN A 122 18.62 7.58 19.10
C ASN A 122 17.70 8.52 18.30
N ALA A 123 16.50 8.04 17.96
CA ALA A 123 15.40 8.90 17.56
C ALA A 123 15.10 9.84 18.72
N THR A 124 15.20 11.15 18.49
CA THR A 124 15.00 12.17 19.53
C THR A 124 14.11 13.28 18.97
N HIS A 125 13.60 14.14 19.83
CA HIS A 125 12.82 15.30 19.38
C HIS A 125 13.60 16.22 18.41
N ALA A 126 14.94 16.29 18.52
CA ALA A 126 15.79 17.05 17.60
C ALA A 126 16.21 16.24 16.35
N GLY A 127 16.22 14.91 16.45
CA GLY A 127 16.52 13.97 15.37
C GLY A 127 15.30 13.13 15.01
N ARG A 128 14.20 13.79 14.60
CA ARG A 128 12.94 13.10 14.30
C ARG A 128 13.09 12.16 13.11
N VAL A 129 12.52 10.97 13.25
CA VAL A 129 12.59 9.91 12.22
C VAL A 129 11.26 9.74 11.48
N PRO A 130 11.27 9.29 10.22
CA PRO A 130 10.06 8.81 9.55
C PRO A 130 9.43 7.63 10.29
N VAL A 131 8.17 7.34 10.01
CA VAL A 131 7.47 6.17 10.57
C VAL A 131 6.73 5.38 9.49
N MET A 132 6.73 4.06 9.63
CA MET A 132 5.87 3.14 8.88
C MET A 132 4.84 2.49 9.81
N ILE A 133 3.56 2.72 9.54
CA ILE A 133 2.46 2.10 10.28
C ILE A 133 2.15 0.76 9.63
N ASN A 134 2.11 -0.32 10.42
CA ASN A 134 1.90 -1.67 9.91
C ASN A 134 1.05 -2.54 10.86
N PRO A 135 0.17 -3.41 10.34
CA PRO A 135 -0.71 -4.28 11.13
C PRO A 135 -0.03 -5.58 11.65
N GLY A 136 1.30 -5.65 11.67
CA GLY A 136 2.07 -6.86 11.98
C GLY A 136 2.09 -7.85 10.81
N SER A 137 3.14 -8.68 10.72
CA SER A 137 3.44 -9.66 9.64
C SER A 137 4.39 -9.18 8.51
N ILE A 138 5.16 -8.11 8.74
CA ILE A 138 6.27 -7.72 7.85
C ILE A 138 7.60 -7.79 8.61
N ASP A 139 8.70 -7.93 7.87
CA ASP A 139 10.04 -7.82 8.46
C ASP A 139 10.34 -6.37 8.83
N ASN A 140 10.63 -6.15 10.10
CA ASN A 140 10.90 -4.84 10.67
C ASN A 140 12.35 -4.38 10.43
N GLY A 141 13.29 -5.32 10.31
CA GLY A 141 14.73 -5.05 10.23
C GLY A 141 15.09 -4.02 9.16
N PRO A 142 14.68 -4.21 7.89
CA PRO A 142 15.00 -3.28 6.80
C PRO A 142 14.58 -1.82 7.05
N PHE A 143 13.46 -1.59 7.75
CA PHE A 143 13.00 -0.25 8.10
C PHE A 143 13.83 0.36 9.21
N LEU A 144 14.03 -0.38 10.30
CA LEU A 144 14.79 0.08 11.46
C LEU A 144 16.26 0.35 11.10
N ASP A 145 16.88 -0.52 10.30
CA ASP A 145 18.26 -0.35 9.82
C ASP A 145 18.41 0.85 8.88
N SER A 146 17.33 1.21 8.17
CA SER A 146 17.25 2.39 7.31
C SER A 146 16.92 3.69 8.06
N GLY A 147 16.76 3.65 9.39
CA GLY A 147 16.43 4.82 10.21
C GLY A 147 14.95 5.20 10.20
N VAL A 148 14.06 4.26 9.91
CA VAL A 148 12.60 4.45 9.88
C VAL A 148 11.99 3.74 11.09
N ALA A 149 11.24 4.47 11.91
CA ALA A 149 10.48 3.88 13.02
C ALA A 149 9.28 3.08 12.51
N LEU A 150 8.75 2.21 13.35
CA LEU A 150 7.56 1.42 13.09
C LEU A 150 6.49 1.72 14.14
N ALA A 151 5.24 1.76 13.71
CA ALA A 151 4.08 1.71 14.59
C ALA A 151 3.27 0.45 14.24
N THR A 152 3.34 -0.56 15.10
CA THR A 152 2.65 -1.84 14.90
C THR A 152 1.33 -1.87 15.65
N PHE A 153 0.31 -2.49 15.08
CA PHE A 153 -0.96 -2.70 15.79
C PHE A 153 -1.56 -4.06 15.46
N ASP A 154 -2.32 -4.63 16.39
CA ASP A 154 -3.07 -5.86 16.17
C ASP A 154 -4.45 -5.51 15.60
N VAL A 155 -4.68 -5.91 14.35
CA VAL A 155 -5.96 -5.71 13.65
C VAL A 155 -7.16 -6.28 14.40
N SER A 156 -6.99 -7.35 15.19
CA SER A 156 -8.08 -8.00 15.92
C SER A 156 -8.68 -7.09 16.99
N THR A 157 -7.89 -6.15 17.53
CA THR A 157 -8.34 -5.16 18.51
C THR A 157 -9.16 -4.03 17.86
N VAL A 158 -9.01 -3.82 16.56
CA VAL A 158 -9.66 -2.76 15.78
C VAL A 158 -10.91 -3.29 15.09
N ALA A 159 -10.74 -4.36 14.33
CA ALA A 159 -11.79 -5.03 13.56
C ALA A 159 -11.33 -6.46 13.29
N VAL A 160 -12.00 -7.43 13.89
CA VAL A 160 -11.69 -8.84 13.63
C VAL A 160 -11.86 -9.19 12.16
N ASP A 161 -11.00 -10.09 11.70
CA ASP A 161 -11.00 -10.63 10.34
C ASP A 161 -12.11 -11.68 10.16
N SER A 162 -13.37 -11.25 10.34
CA SER A 162 -14.56 -12.10 10.24
C SER A 162 -15.85 -11.28 10.13
N THR A 163 -16.96 -11.98 9.91
CA THR A 163 -18.31 -11.39 9.94
C THR A 163 -18.79 -10.99 11.32
N ALA A 164 -18.07 -11.32 12.41
CA ALA A 164 -18.51 -11.05 13.78
C ALA A 164 -18.57 -9.55 14.13
N ARG A 165 -17.90 -8.69 13.35
CA ARG A 165 -17.85 -7.23 13.55
C ARG A 165 -17.55 -6.83 15.00
N THR A 166 -16.48 -7.37 15.57
CA THR A 166 -15.97 -7.01 16.91
C THR A 166 -14.63 -6.28 16.83
N GLY A 167 -14.39 -5.37 17.79
CA GLY A 167 -13.20 -4.50 17.81
C GLY A 167 -13.58 -3.02 17.88
N ALA A 168 -12.58 -2.18 18.15
CA ALA A 168 -12.78 -0.75 18.43
C ALA A 168 -13.54 -0.01 17.32
N PHE A 169 -13.26 -0.30 16.05
CA PHE A 169 -13.96 0.33 14.93
C PHE A 169 -15.45 -0.03 14.94
N TRP A 170 -15.78 -1.31 15.14
CA TRP A 170 -17.16 -1.77 15.11
C TRP A 170 -17.96 -1.35 16.34
N THR A 171 -17.31 -1.11 17.49
CA THR A 171 -17.96 -0.44 18.63
C THR A 171 -18.48 0.96 18.24
N LEU A 172 -17.77 1.68 17.38
CA LEU A 172 -18.15 3.02 16.95
C LEU A 172 -19.13 3.00 15.75
N TYR A 173 -18.86 2.13 14.77
CA TYR A 173 -19.46 2.17 13.43
C TYR A 173 -20.09 0.84 12.96
N GLY A 174 -20.38 -0.09 13.88
CA GLY A 174 -20.91 -1.42 13.56
C GLY A 174 -22.25 -1.45 12.80
N ASP A 175 -22.99 -0.35 12.84
CA ASP A 175 -24.27 -0.12 12.16
C ASP A 175 -24.14 0.29 10.69
N ARG A 176 -22.92 0.50 10.20
CA ARG A 176 -22.66 0.96 8.82
C ARG A 176 -22.29 -0.20 7.90
N ASP A 177 -22.58 -0.03 6.60
CA ASP A 177 -22.05 -0.91 5.55
C ASP A 177 -20.67 -0.45 5.11
N ILE A 178 -19.67 -0.87 5.88
CA ILE A 178 -18.25 -0.58 5.66
C ILE A 178 -17.50 -1.90 5.70
N GLY A 179 -16.49 -2.05 4.83
CA GLY A 179 -15.63 -3.23 4.81
C GLY A 179 -14.56 -3.23 5.90
N THR A 180 -14.12 -4.41 6.33
CA THR A 180 -13.03 -4.59 7.30
C THR A 180 -11.71 -3.98 6.81
N LEU A 181 -11.44 -3.95 5.49
CA LEU A 181 -10.25 -3.29 4.94
C LEU A 181 -10.21 -1.80 5.29
N THR A 182 -11.38 -1.16 5.22
CA THR A 182 -11.60 0.26 5.54
C THR A 182 -11.51 0.50 7.05
N ALA A 183 -12.01 -0.43 7.86
CA ALA A 183 -11.83 -0.40 9.32
C ALA A 183 -10.36 -0.51 9.75
N TRP A 184 -9.56 -1.31 9.05
CA TRP A 184 -8.12 -1.37 9.30
C TRP A 184 -7.40 -0.11 8.80
N ALA A 185 -7.82 0.47 7.67
CA ALA A 185 -7.31 1.75 7.19
C ALA A 185 -7.56 2.88 8.22
N TRP A 186 -8.72 2.86 8.87
CA TRP A 186 -9.03 3.71 10.02
C TRP A 186 -8.04 3.62 11.17
N ALA A 187 -7.63 2.41 11.57
CA ALA A 187 -6.61 2.31 12.61
C ALA A 187 -5.29 2.97 12.20
N HIS A 188 -4.86 2.84 10.95
CA HIS A 188 -3.64 3.52 10.48
C HIS A 188 -3.73 5.04 10.71
N HIS A 189 -4.89 5.65 10.43
CA HIS A 189 -5.07 7.10 10.59
C HIS A 189 -5.16 7.52 12.06
N ARG A 190 -5.86 6.75 12.89
CA ARG A 190 -5.95 7.02 14.34
C ARG A 190 -4.62 6.81 15.05
N ILE A 191 -3.78 5.88 14.58
CA ILE A 191 -2.39 5.72 15.03
C ILE A 191 -1.58 6.95 14.64
N LEU A 192 -1.74 7.48 13.43
CA LEU A 192 -1.10 8.74 13.05
C LEU A 192 -1.54 9.91 13.96
N ASP A 193 -2.84 10.03 14.24
CA ASP A 193 -3.35 11.04 15.18
C ASP A 193 -2.69 10.90 16.57
N ALA A 194 -2.49 9.66 17.05
CA ALA A 194 -1.81 9.40 18.30
C ALA A 194 -0.33 9.75 18.26
N ILE A 195 0.37 9.41 17.17
CA ILE A 195 1.78 9.76 16.96
C ILE A 195 1.97 11.28 17.01
N GLU A 196 1.10 12.03 16.33
CA GLU A 196 1.13 13.50 16.34
C GLU A 196 0.94 14.11 17.74
N GLN A 197 0.18 13.43 18.61
CA GLN A 197 -0.08 13.90 19.98
C GLN A 197 1.06 13.57 20.96
N VAL A 198 1.59 12.35 20.93
CA VAL A 198 2.41 11.81 22.04
C VAL A 198 3.73 11.16 21.64
N VAL A 199 4.15 11.25 20.37
CA VAL A 199 5.41 10.66 19.88
C VAL A 199 6.33 11.73 19.26
N PRO A 200 6.98 12.58 20.08
CA PRO A 200 7.81 13.70 19.61
C PRO A 200 9.06 13.29 18.79
N GLU A 201 9.46 12.02 18.85
CA GLU A 201 10.60 11.45 18.12
C GLU A 201 10.26 11.16 16.65
N VAL A 202 8.99 11.19 16.26
CA VAL A 202 8.54 10.95 14.89
C VAL A 202 8.28 12.26 14.16
N ASP A 203 8.69 12.30 12.90
CA ASP A 203 8.29 13.34 11.96
C ASP A 203 7.00 12.92 11.25
N SER A 204 5.86 13.46 11.70
CA SER A 204 4.54 13.16 11.15
C SER A 204 4.34 13.63 9.71
N THR A 205 5.29 14.36 9.12
CA THR A 205 5.28 14.69 7.68
C THR A 205 5.92 13.60 6.81
N ARG A 206 6.57 12.62 7.42
CA ARG A 206 7.24 11.47 6.76
C ARG A 206 6.65 10.15 7.26
N VAL A 207 5.38 9.95 6.94
CA VAL A 207 4.61 8.77 7.35
C VAL A 207 4.34 7.90 6.15
N GLY A 208 4.48 6.58 6.31
CA GLY A 208 3.97 5.61 5.37
C GLY A 208 3.15 4.50 6.02
N VAL A 209 2.46 3.75 5.17
CA VAL A 209 1.64 2.60 5.54
C VAL A 209 2.07 1.40 4.73
N ILE A 210 2.04 0.21 5.33
CA ILE A 210 2.48 -1.02 4.70
C ILE A 210 1.66 -2.20 5.19
N GLY A 211 1.46 -3.18 4.31
CA GLY A 211 0.95 -4.49 4.68
C GLY A 211 1.16 -5.49 3.57
N CYS A 212 1.03 -6.78 3.88
CA CYS A 212 1.11 -7.87 2.92
C CYS A 212 -0.24 -8.59 2.81
N SER A 213 -0.63 -9.03 1.61
CA SER A 213 -1.90 -9.72 1.37
C SER A 213 -3.09 -8.85 1.76
N ARG A 214 -4.04 -9.35 2.57
CA ARG A 214 -5.19 -8.58 3.07
C ARG A 214 -4.79 -7.26 3.76
N PHE A 215 -3.63 -7.23 4.40
CA PHE A 215 -3.09 -6.01 5.00
C PHE A 215 -2.52 -5.04 3.96
N GLY A 216 -2.03 -5.55 2.83
CA GLY A 216 -1.67 -4.73 1.67
C GLY A 216 -2.89 -4.03 1.08
N LYS A 217 -4.01 -4.74 0.94
CA LYS A 217 -5.31 -4.16 0.52
C LYS A 217 -5.72 -2.99 1.46
N SER A 218 -5.54 -3.16 2.76
CA SER A 218 -5.79 -2.10 3.76
C SER A 218 -4.78 -0.95 3.70
N ALA A 219 -3.50 -1.21 3.47
CA ALA A 219 -2.48 -0.16 3.30
C ALA A 219 -2.76 0.71 2.06
N LEU A 220 -3.28 0.13 0.97
CA LEU A 220 -3.77 0.89 -0.18
C LEU A 220 -4.94 1.80 0.24
N ALA A 221 -5.95 1.26 0.91
CA ALA A 221 -7.10 2.04 1.41
C ALA A 221 -6.68 3.16 2.36
N ALA A 222 -5.74 2.90 3.27
CA ALA A 222 -5.18 3.90 4.18
C ALA A 222 -4.50 5.04 3.41
N GLY A 223 -3.76 4.71 2.35
CA GLY A 223 -3.19 5.66 1.41
C GLY A 223 -4.25 6.49 0.70
N ILE A 224 -5.34 5.88 0.23
CA ILE A 224 -6.41 6.57 -0.50
C ILE A 224 -7.13 7.59 0.40
N PHE A 225 -7.51 7.18 1.62
CA PHE A 225 -8.42 7.96 2.46
C PHE A 225 -7.74 9.00 3.38
N ASP A 226 -6.41 8.96 3.55
CA ASP A 226 -5.69 9.98 4.32
C ASP A 226 -4.53 10.57 3.52
N LYS A 227 -4.67 11.86 3.19
CA LYS A 227 -3.69 12.63 2.41
C LYS A 227 -2.40 12.92 3.19
N ARG A 228 -2.34 12.69 4.51
CA ARG A 228 -1.12 12.79 5.32
C ARG A 228 -0.14 11.65 5.06
N ILE A 229 -0.62 10.52 4.55
CA ILE A 229 0.21 9.35 4.23
C ILE A 229 1.07 9.66 3.00
N LYS A 230 2.38 9.79 3.20
CA LYS A 230 3.34 10.14 2.14
C LYS A 230 3.72 8.96 1.26
N LEU A 231 3.71 7.75 1.82
CA LEU A 231 4.08 6.51 1.14
C LEU A 231 3.08 5.38 1.46
N SER A 232 2.55 4.74 0.42
CA SER A 232 1.76 3.51 0.55
C SER A 232 2.51 2.32 -0.04
N LEU A 233 2.65 1.26 0.76
CA LEU A 233 3.29 -0.01 0.40
C LEU A 233 2.31 -1.20 0.48
N PRO A 234 1.35 -1.31 -0.45
CA PRO A 234 0.54 -2.52 -0.57
C PRO A 234 1.38 -3.65 -1.17
N LEU A 235 1.71 -4.67 -0.38
CA LEU A 235 2.50 -5.83 -0.83
C LEU A 235 1.59 -7.04 -1.04
N SER A 236 1.84 -7.83 -2.08
CA SER A 236 1.13 -9.07 -2.45
C SER A 236 -0.38 -8.95 -2.30
N SER A 237 -0.95 -7.84 -2.74
CA SER A 237 -2.28 -7.39 -2.35
C SER A 237 -3.40 -8.00 -3.19
N GLY A 238 -3.15 -8.36 -4.45
CA GLY A 238 -4.11 -9.03 -5.32
C GLY A 238 -5.45 -8.28 -5.49
N ALA A 239 -6.57 -9.02 -5.63
CA ALA A 239 -7.91 -8.45 -5.81
C ALA A 239 -8.34 -7.55 -4.64
N GLU A 240 -9.16 -6.52 -4.86
CA GLU A 240 -9.42 -5.43 -3.87
C GLU A 240 -8.19 -4.60 -3.47
N GLY A 241 -7.01 -4.93 -4.01
CA GLY A 241 -5.75 -4.21 -3.89
C GLY A 241 -5.26 -3.72 -5.26
N ILE A 242 -4.05 -4.12 -5.63
CA ILE A 242 -3.38 -3.73 -6.88
C ILE A 242 -3.73 -4.65 -8.07
N GLY A 243 -4.26 -5.84 -7.80
CA GLY A 243 -4.71 -6.77 -8.84
C GLY A 243 -5.85 -6.17 -9.67
N PRO A 244 -5.71 -6.09 -11.01
CA PRO A 244 -6.75 -5.53 -11.86
C PRO A 244 -8.01 -6.41 -11.85
N TRP A 245 -9.18 -5.77 -11.91
CA TRP A 245 -10.47 -6.42 -11.86
C TRP A 245 -10.88 -7.08 -13.20
N ARG A 246 -10.29 -6.61 -14.30
CA ARG A 246 -10.65 -7.01 -15.69
C ARG A 246 -9.66 -7.94 -16.37
N TYR A 247 -8.42 -7.94 -15.91
CA TYR A 247 -7.33 -8.65 -16.59
C TYR A 247 -6.78 -9.74 -15.68
N TYR A 248 -6.75 -10.98 -16.15
CA TYR A 248 -6.25 -12.12 -15.40
C TYR A 248 -5.25 -12.89 -16.28
N TYR A 249 -4.03 -13.06 -15.78
CA TYR A 249 -2.95 -13.73 -16.50
C TYR A 249 -2.68 -15.09 -15.87
N GLU A 250 -3.40 -16.11 -16.34
CA GLU A 250 -3.51 -17.39 -15.64
C GLU A 250 -2.72 -18.53 -16.31
N SER A 251 -1.76 -18.20 -17.17
CA SER A 251 -0.99 -19.22 -17.91
C SER A 251 -0.13 -20.10 -17.01
N GLN A 252 0.31 -19.59 -15.85
CA GLN A 252 1.17 -20.27 -14.87
C GLN A 252 0.46 -20.64 -13.56
N GLY A 253 -0.73 -20.07 -13.31
CA GLY A 253 -1.50 -20.31 -12.10
C GLY A 253 -2.77 -19.46 -12.05
N ALA A 254 -3.74 -19.87 -11.23
CA ALA A 254 -5.01 -19.14 -11.12
C ALA A 254 -4.83 -17.80 -10.40
N ALA A 255 -5.57 -16.79 -10.85
CA ALA A 255 -5.67 -15.49 -10.21
C ALA A 255 -6.99 -15.33 -9.45
N GLU A 256 -6.95 -14.64 -8.31
CA GLU A 256 -8.12 -14.35 -7.49
C GLU A 256 -9.13 -13.47 -8.23
N LYS A 257 -10.37 -13.93 -8.36
CA LYS A 257 -11.46 -13.20 -9.01
C LYS A 257 -12.45 -12.67 -7.98
N ILE A 258 -13.32 -11.76 -8.40
CA ILE A 258 -14.37 -11.16 -7.56
C ILE A 258 -15.28 -12.21 -6.87
N ASN A 259 -15.59 -13.33 -7.53
CA ASN A 259 -16.37 -14.42 -6.93
C ASN A 259 -15.59 -15.17 -5.85
N ASN A 260 -14.25 -15.25 -5.95
CA ASN A 260 -13.41 -15.86 -4.92
C ASN A 260 -13.32 -14.94 -3.70
N ILE A 261 -12.94 -13.68 -3.91
CA ILE A 261 -12.70 -12.72 -2.82
C ILE A 261 -13.99 -12.43 -2.05
N PHE A 262 -15.09 -12.14 -2.76
CA PHE A 262 -16.36 -11.85 -2.09
C PHE A 262 -17.04 -13.12 -1.56
N GLY A 263 -16.86 -14.25 -2.21
CA GLY A 263 -17.40 -15.54 -1.75
C GLY A 263 -16.72 -16.03 -0.46
N GLY A 264 -15.41 -15.85 -0.33
CA GLY A 264 -14.65 -16.26 0.85
C GLY A 264 -14.61 -15.21 1.96
N PHE A 265 -14.54 -13.94 1.59
CA PHE A 265 -14.30 -12.81 2.49
C PHE A 265 -15.28 -11.65 2.25
N PRO A 266 -16.61 -11.89 2.29
CA PRO A 266 -17.61 -10.87 1.96
C PRO A 266 -17.60 -9.64 2.87
N TYR A 267 -16.89 -9.71 4.00
CA TYR A 267 -16.76 -8.66 5.00
C TYR A 267 -15.54 -7.76 4.79
N TRP A 268 -14.60 -8.09 3.89
CA TRP A 268 -13.46 -7.20 3.58
C TRP A 268 -13.90 -5.92 2.88
N SER A 269 -14.96 -6.02 2.08
CA SER A 269 -15.59 -4.92 1.35
C SER A 269 -17.01 -4.66 1.85
N ASN A 270 -17.66 -3.63 1.31
CA ASN A 270 -19.07 -3.37 1.57
C ASN A 270 -19.98 -4.39 0.86
N THR A 271 -21.25 -4.42 1.24
CA THR A 271 -22.20 -5.39 0.65
C THR A 271 -22.49 -5.14 -0.82
N VAL A 272 -22.38 -3.89 -1.28
CA VAL A 272 -22.65 -3.48 -2.67
C VAL A 272 -21.69 -4.13 -3.66
N LEU A 273 -20.43 -4.40 -3.28
CA LEU A 273 -19.50 -5.16 -4.13
C LEU A 273 -20.08 -6.54 -4.53
N GLY A 274 -20.81 -7.18 -3.61
CA GLY A 274 -21.44 -8.47 -3.82
C GLY A 274 -22.51 -8.49 -4.91
N GLU A 275 -23.14 -7.35 -5.18
CA GLU A 275 -24.14 -7.22 -6.24
C GLU A 275 -23.53 -7.37 -7.64
N PHE A 276 -22.22 -7.14 -7.80
CA PHE A 276 -21.52 -7.39 -9.06
C PHE A 276 -21.29 -8.88 -9.33
N VAL A 277 -21.19 -9.71 -8.29
CA VAL A 277 -20.78 -11.13 -8.42
C VAL A 277 -21.71 -11.92 -9.35
N ASN A 278 -23.02 -11.66 -9.30
CA ASN A 278 -24.03 -12.48 -9.96
C ASN A 278 -24.70 -11.80 -11.17
N ILE A 279 -24.14 -10.70 -11.68
CA ILE A 279 -24.67 -10.00 -12.87
C ILE A 279 -23.80 -10.27 -14.10
N THR A 280 -24.42 -10.21 -15.30
CA THR A 280 -23.70 -10.35 -16.57
C THR A 280 -22.58 -9.32 -16.68
N GLY A 281 -21.35 -9.76 -16.94
CA GLY A 281 -20.18 -8.88 -17.02
C GLY A 281 -19.42 -8.72 -15.70
N ASN A 282 -20.05 -9.03 -14.56
CA ASN A 282 -19.40 -9.11 -13.24
C ASN A 282 -18.43 -7.93 -12.96
N SER A 283 -17.15 -8.19 -12.70
CA SER A 283 -16.11 -7.18 -12.45
C SER A 283 -15.92 -6.18 -13.60
N SER A 284 -16.28 -6.54 -14.84
CA SER A 284 -16.22 -5.63 -16.00
C SER A 284 -17.25 -4.49 -15.90
N ARG A 285 -18.24 -4.58 -15.00
CA ARG A 285 -19.19 -3.50 -14.70
C ARG A 285 -18.76 -2.57 -13.57
N LEU A 286 -17.68 -2.88 -12.84
CA LEU A 286 -17.19 -1.98 -11.80
C LEU A 286 -16.87 -0.61 -12.42
N PRO A 287 -17.31 0.52 -11.85
CA PRO A 287 -17.07 1.83 -12.44
C PRO A 287 -15.61 2.33 -12.31
N PHE A 288 -14.73 1.50 -11.76
CA PHE A 288 -13.30 1.70 -11.59
C PHE A 288 -12.54 0.41 -11.86
N ASP A 289 -11.21 0.50 -11.85
CA ASP A 289 -10.29 -0.63 -11.76
C ASP A 289 -9.09 -0.28 -10.85
N ALA A 290 -8.20 -1.22 -10.58
CA ALA A 290 -7.10 -1.04 -9.63
C ALA A 290 -6.17 0.14 -9.98
N HIS A 291 -5.98 0.45 -11.28
CA HIS A 291 -5.18 1.61 -11.70
C HIS A 291 -5.77 2.94 -11.23
N GLU A 292 -7.10 3.04 -11.16
CA GLU A 292 -7.80 4.22 -10.62
C GLU A 292 -7.71 4.27 -9.10
N LEU A 293 -7.71 3.12 -8.39
CA LEU A 293 -7.42 3.08 -6.95
C LEU A 293 -6.02 3.62 -6.65
N VAL A 294 -5.01 3.17 -7.39
CA VAL A 294 -3.63 3.65 -7.29
C VAL A 294 -3.55 5.15 -7.62
N SER A 295 -4.28 5.60 -8.64
CA SER A 295 -4.30 7.01 -9.07
C SER A 295 -4.86 7.96 -8.00
N LEU A 296 -5.71 7.48 -7.09
CA LEU A 296 -6.19 8.28 -5.95
C LEU A 296 -5.07 8.67 -4.97
N ILE A 297 -3.94 7.95 -4.97
CA ILE A 297 -2.78 8.30 -4.14
C ILE A 297 -1.98 9.46 -4.74
N ALA A 298 -1.97 9.61 -6.07
CA ALA A 298 -1.22 10.66 -6.74
C ALA A 298 -1.54 12.05 -6.17
N PRO A 299 -0.55 12.96 -6.00
CA PRO A 299 0.85 12.81 -6.36
C PRO A 299 1.73 12.17 -5.27
N ARG A 300 1.16 11.61 -4.19
CA ARG A 300 1.92 10.97 -3.11
C ARG A 300 2.52 9.65 -3.60
N ALA A 301 3.48 9.12 -2.87
CA ALA A 301 4.22 7.95 -3.31
C ALA A 301 3.42 6.66 -3.06
N VAL A 302 3.39 5.78 -4.05
CA VAL A 302 2.85 4.42 -3.95
C VAL A 302 3.82 3.45 -4.62
N LEU A 303 4.08 2.35 -3.92
CA LEU A 303 4.95 1.29 -4.39
C LEU A 303 4.35 -0.04 -3.96
N TRP A 304 4.34 -1.03 -4.85
CA TRP A 304 3.97 -2.40 -4.49
C TRP A 304 5.00 -3.41 -4.98
N ASP A 305 4.91 -4.61 -4.43
CA ASP A 305 5.54 -5.82 -4.94
C ASP A 305 4.52 -6.94 -4.78
N GLU A 306 4.28 -7.73 -5.83
CA GLU A 306 3.33 -8.83 -5.81
C GLU A 306 4.01 -10.21 -5.74
N GLY A 307 5.34 -10.28 -5.86
CA GLY A 307 6.08 -11.52 -6.06
C GLY A 307 5.89 -12.08 -7.48
N GLN A 308 6.93 -12.65 -8.08
CA GLN A 308 6.86 -13.12 -9.48
C GLN A 308 6.11 -14.45 -9.67
N GLU A 309 5.86 -15.19 -8.59
CA GLU A 309 5.28 -16.54 -8.61
C GLU A 309 4.01 -16.67 -7.74
N ASP A 310 3.52 -15.57 -7.14
CA ASP A 310 2.25 -15.57 -6.41
C ASP A 310 1.09 -15.33 -7.37
N TRP A 311 0.77 -16.33 -8.20
CA TRP A 311 -0.23 -16.19 -9.27
C TRP A 311 -1.61 -15.78 -8.77
N TRP A 312 -1.95 -16.10 -7.52
CA TRP A 312 -3.22 -15.73 -6.91
C TRP A 312 -3.40 -14.21 -6.84
N THR A 313 -2.30 -13.46 -6.67
CA THR A 313 -2.33 -11.99 -6.63
C THR A 313 -2.21 -11.33 -8.00
N ASN A 314 -2.14 -12.13 -9.08
CA ASN A 314 -2.07 -11.65 -10.46
C ASN A 314 -0.89 -10.69 -10.71
N PRO A 315 0.37 -11.15 -10.55
CA PRO A 315 1.54 -10.27 -10.58
C PRO A 315 1.75 -9.63 -11.95
N GLU A 316 1.51 -10.36 -13.05
CA GLU A 316 1.56 -9.80 -14.41
C GLU A 316 0.51 -8.69 -14.59
N GLY A 317 -0.74 -8.93 -14.16
CA GLY A 317 -1.78 -7.89 -14.23
C GLY A 317 -1.44 -6.67 -13.37
N SER A 318 -0.95 -6.89 -12.16
CA SER A 318 -0.57 -5.81 -11.25
C SER A 318 0.59 -4.96 -11.79
N ILE A 319 1.64 -5.59 -12.36
CA ILE A 319 2.85 -4.91 -12.82
C ILE A 319 2.71 -4.35 -14.25
N SER A 320 1.96 -4.99 -15.13
CA SER A 320 1.88 -4.55 -16.53
C SER A 320 0.61 -3.79 -16.88
N VAL A 321 -0.51 -4.11 -16.21
CA VAL A 321 -1.81 -3.46 -16.46
C VAL A 321 -2.06 -2.35 -15.45
N THR A 322 -2.06 -2.66 -14.15
CA THR A 322 -2.34 -1.67 -13.09
C THR A 322 -1.27 -0.57 -13.06
N HIS A 323 0.01 -0.93 -13.02
CA HIS A 323 1.10 0.06 -13.09
C HIS A 323 1.05 0.89 -14.37
N GLY A 324 0.89 0.25 -15.53
CA GLY A 324 0.86 0.92 -16.82
C GLY A 324 -0.24 1.99 -16.88
N GLY A 325 -1.47 1.62 -16.51
CA GLY A 325 -2.61 2.55 -16.47
C GLY A 325 -2.43 3.68 -15.45
N ALA A 326 -1.96 3.35 -14.23
CA ALA A 326 -1.78 4.36 -13.19
C ALA A 326 -0.62 5.33 -13.52
N LYS A 327 0.46 4.81 -14.10
CA LYS A 327 1.63 5.60 -14.48
C LYS A 327 1.28 6.72 -15.45
N VAL A 328 0.33 6.52 -16.37
CA VAL A 328 -0.17 7.58 -17.27
C VAL A 328 -0.74 8.77 -16.47
N VAL A 329 -1.49 8.50 -15.41
CA VAL A 329 -2.06 9.55 -14.54
C VAL A 329 -0.97 10.24 -13.74
N PHE A 330 -0.05 9.48 -13.14
CA PHE A 330 1.09 10.04 -12.40
C PHE A 330 1.97 10.92 -13.29
N ASP A 331 2.31 10.48 -14.49
CA ASP A 331 3.09 11.23 -15.47
C ASP A 331 2.35 12.51 -15.89
N TRP A 332 1.05 12.42 -16.17
CA TRP A 332 0.22 13.58 -16.50
C TRP A 332 0.15 14.62 -15.36
N LEU A 333 0.14 14.14 -14.11
CA LEU A 333 0.24 14.98 -12.91
C LEU A 333 1.67 15.48 -12.64
N GLY A 334 2.68 15.10 -13.41
CA GLY A 334 4.08 15.47 -13.16
C GLY A 334 4.66 14.80 -11.91
N ALA A 335 4.09 13.68 -11.48
CA ALA A 335 4.49 12.90 -10.33
C ALA A 335 4.95 11.49 -10.73
N GLY A 336 5.37 11.30 -11.99
CA GLY A 336 5.76 10.02 -12.57
C GLY A 336 6.80 9.21 -11.78
N GLU A 337 7.63 9.88 -10.98
CA GLU A 337 8.62 9.24 -10.10
C GLU A 337 8.05 8.73 -8.77
N ASN A 338 6.79 9.04 -8.46
CA ASN A 338 6.15 8.66 -7.20
C ASN A 338 5.30 7.38 -7.32
N ILE A 339 5.44 6.64 -8.41
CA ILE A 339 4.84 5.33 -8.61
C ILE A 339 5.93 4.33 -9.01
N GLY A 340 5.85 3.11 -8.48
CA GLY A 340 6.78 2.05 -8.86
C GLY A 340 6.41 0.67 -8.36
N VAL A 341 7.24 -0.30 -8.75
CA VAL A 341 7.08 -1.75 -8.46
C VAL A 341 8.35 -2.39 -7.86
N HIS A 342 9.33 -1.59 -7.39
CA HIS A 342 10.60 -2.03 -6.75
C HIS A 342 10.96 -1.23 -5.47
N PRO A 343 11.85 -1.72 -4.57
CA PRO A 343 12.10 -1.12 -3.24
C PRO A 343 12.53 0.37 -3.22
N PHE A 344 11.63 1.29 -2.81
CA PHE A 344 11.76 2.76 -2.99
C PHE A 344 11.89 3.59 -1.69
N VAL A 345 11.78 2.97 -0.50
CA VAL A 345 11.51 3.65 0.78
C VAL A 345 12.50 4.77 1.11
N ARG A 346 13.81 4.54 0.93
CA ARG A 346 14.85 5.54 1.27
C ARG A 346 14.81 6.77 0.37
N LYS A 347 14.39 6.62 -0.90
CA LYS A 347 14.22 7.76 -1.81
C LYS A 347 13.08 8.67 -1.33
N VAL A 348 11.95 8.10 -0.88
CA VAL A 348 10.78 8.89 -0.43
C VAL A 348 11.03 9.63 0.88
N PHE A 349 11.59 8.94 1.88
CA PHE A 349 11.72 9.52 3.22
C PHE A 349 13.00 10.32 3.46
N PHE A 350 14.06 10.04 2.71
CA PHE A 350 15.36 10.69 2.91
C PHE A 350 15.90 11.38 1.66
N GLY A 351 15.18 11.35 0.53
CA GLY A 351 15.67 11.92 -0.73
C GLY A 351 16.93 11.23 -1.25
N THR A 352 17.18 9.97 -0.84
CA THR A 352 18.39 9.25 -1.23
C THR A 352 18.37 9.00 -2.74
N GLN A 353 19.41 9.48 -3.45
CA GLN A 353 19.58 9.20 -4.87
C GLN A 353 19.82 7.70 -5.10
N THR A 354 19.26 7.18 -6.19
CA THR A 354 19.34 5.77 -6.55
C THR A 354 19.28 5.62 -8.07
N GLN A 355 19.93 4.59 -8.58
CA GLN A 355 19.92 4.21 -10.00
C GLN A 355 18.84 3.14 -10.31
N VAL A 356 18.11 2.68 -9.30
CA VAL A 356 17.06 1.67 -9.48
C VAL A 356 15.92 2.27 -10.29
N ASN A 357 15.56 1.61 -11.38
CA ASN A 357 14.37 1.96 -12.16
C ASN A 357 13.13 1.36 -11.50
N PHE A 358 12.40 2.16 -10.72
CA PHE A 358 11.19 1.72 -10.04
C PHE A 358 10.01 1.43 -10.98
N SER A 359 10.11 1.84 -12.25
CA SER A 359 9.13 1.53 -13.28
C SER A 359 9.53 0.34 -14.15
N ASP A 360 10.59 -0.41 -13.80
CA ASP A 360 10.96 -1.63 -14.51
C ASP A 360 9.90 -2.71 -14.28
N ILE A 361 9.16 -3.05 -15.34
CA ILE A 361 8.09 -4.05 -15.29
C ILE A 361 8.59 -5.47 -15.57
N SER A 362 9.89 -5.66 -15.82
CA SER A 362 10.48 -6.97 -16.08
C SER A 362 10.22 -7.94 -14.91
N PRO A 363 9.93 -9.23 -15.18
CA PRO A 363 9.98 -9.89 -16.49
C PRO A 363 8.68 -9.81 -17.32
N PHE A 364 7.67 -9.08 -16.85
CA PHE A 364 6.35 -9.08 -17.48
C PHE A 364 6.30 -8.16 -18.72
N PRO A 365 5.61 -8.58 -19.81
CA PRO A 365 5.44 -7.74 -20.99
C PRO A 365 4.47 -6.59 -20.73
N ALA A 366 4.61 -5.47 -21.45
CA ALA A 366 3.64 -4.39 -21.38
C ALA A 366 2.32 -4.76 -22.10
N HIS A 367 1.18 -4.28 -21.58
CA HIS A 367 -0.16 -4.50 -22.13
C HIS A 367 -0.87 -3.19 -22.48
N PRO A 368 -0.38 -2.40 -23.47
CA PRO A 368 -1.01 -1.13 -23.85
C PRO A 368 -2.45 -1.29 -24.37
N GLU A 369 -2.79 -2.46 -24.90
CA GLU A 369 -4.15 -2.83 -25.29
C GLU A 369 -5.14 -2.82 -24.11
N ALA A 370 -4.63 -2.90 -22.87
CA ALA A 370 -5.45 -2.82 -21.67
C ALA A 370 -5.93 -1.40 -21.36
N TYR A 371 -5.23 -0.38 -21.83
CA TYR A 371 -5.52 1.04 -21.58
C TYR A 371 -5.36 1.87 -22.87
N PRO A 372 -6.19 1.61 -23.90
CA PRO A 372 -6.05 2.27 -25.21
C PRO A 372 -6.19 3.80 -25.14
N TRP A 373 -6.89 4.31 -24.10
CA TRP A 373 -7.06 5.73 -23.82
C TRP A 373 -5.76 6.46 -23.46
N ALA A 374 -4.67 5.75 -23.12
CA ALA A 374 -3.39 6.36 -22.77
C ALA A 374 -2.77 7.21 -23.88
N THR A 375 -3.16 6.94 -25.15
CA THR A 375 -2.73 7.73 -26.31
C THR A 375 -3.51 9.04 -26.48
N ALA A 376 -4.65 9.18 -25.80
CA ALA A 376 -5.57 10.31 -25.89
C ALA A 376 -5.58 11.15 -24.59
N THR A 377 -4.43 11.24 -23.93
CA THR A 377 -4.30 12.04 -22.70
C THR A 377 -4.54 13.52 -22.97
N PRO A 378 -5.26 14.23 -22.08
CA PRO A 378 -5.45 15.67 -22.22
C PRO A 378 -4.11 16.40 -22.20
N LYS A 379 -3.90 17.39 -23.07
CA LYS A 379 -2.72 18.26 -22.96
C LYS A 379 -2.91 19.15 -21.72
N PRO A 380 -2.03 19.09 -20.70
CA PRO A 380 -2.16 19.97 -19.56
C PRO A 380 -2.02 21.43 -20.04
N LEU A 381 -3.07 22.24 -19.85
CA LEU A 381 -3.10 23.65 -20.26
C LEU A 381 -2.12 24.54 -19.48
N THR A 382 -1.50 24.00 -18.43
CA THR A 382 -0.55 24.71 -17.56
C THR A 382 0.61 23.78 -17.18
N PRO A 383 1.87 24.24 -17.28
CA PRO A 383 3.00 23.52 -16.71
C PRO A 383 2.79 23.31 -15.19
N PRO A 384 3.35 22.25 -14.59
CA PRO A 384 3.23 22.00 -13.16
C PRO A 384 3.73 23.24 -12.38
N PRO A 385 3.08 23.63 -11.27
CA PRO A 385 3.62 24.65 -10.39
C PRO A 385 5.01 24.20 -9.90
N ALA A 386 5.98 25.11 -9.89
CA ALA A 386 7.31 24.84 -9.36
C ALA A 386 7.17 24.37 -7.91
N TYR A 387 7.70 23.19 -7.61
CA TYR A 387 7.85 22.73 -6.24
C TYR A 387 8.61 23.81 -5.45
N SER A 388 7.99 24.36 -4.41
CA SER A 388 8.69 25.24 -3.48
C SER A 388 9.56 24.34 -2.60
N GLU A 389 10.83 24.16 -2.97
CA GLU A 389 11.83 23.69 -2.03
C GLU A 389 11.86 24.66 -0.85
N HIS A 390 11.59 24.15 0.36
CA HIS A 390 11.89 24.92 1.57
C HIS A 390 13.38 25.27 1.55
N PRO A 391 13.77 26.54 1.73
CA PRO A 391 15.17 26.92 1.64
C PRO A 391 15.98 26.18 2.71
N ALA A 392 17.08 25.56 2.27
CA ALA A 392 18.03 24.89 3.15
C ALA A 392 18.50 25.86 4.26
N PRO A 393 18.55 25.44 5.53
CA PRO A 393 19.09 26.28 6.59
C PRO A 393 20.57 26.58 6.30
N GLN A 394 20.89 27.87 6.23
CA GLN A 394 22.24 28.37 6.02
C GLN A 394 23.20 27.78 7.07
N GLN A 395 24.24 27.08 6.60
CA GLN A 395 25.33 26.64 7.45
C GLN A 395 26.11 27.86 7.94
N HIS A 396 26.00 28.15 9.24
CA HIS A 396 26.93 29.04 9.92
C HIS A 396 28.32 28.38 9.95
N LEU A 397 29.25 28.91 9.16
CA LEU A 397 30.68 28.63 9.27
C LEU A 397 31.19 29.19 10.60
N SER A 398 31.84 28.34 11.40
CA SER A 398 32.76 28.77 12.46
C SER A 398 34.14 28.17 12.20
N PRO A 399 35.23 28.95 12.27
CA PRO A 399 36.57 28.52 11.90
C PRO A 399 37.35 27.99 13.10
N ASN A 400 38.04 26.86 12.92
CA ASN A 400 39.35 26.51 13.50
C ASN A 400 39.52 24.98 13.53
N GLN A 401 40.45 24.42 12.76
CA GLN A 401 41.80 24.12 13.26
C GLN A 401 42.63 23.36 12.22
N SER A 402 43.90 23.67 12.26
CA SER A 402 44.98 23.42 11.30
C SER A 402 45.63 22.04 11.43
N THR A 403 45.95 21.46 10.26
CA THR A 403 47.17 20.70 9.88
C THR A 403 48.04 20.05 10.95
N SER A 404 48.31 18.74 10.81
CA SER A 404 49.68 18.22 10.90
C SER A 404 49.86 16.94 10.07
N THR A 405 51.00 16.87 9.38
CA THR A 405 51.47 15.88 8.41
C THR A 405 52.60 15.03 9.00
N SER A 406 52.69 13.72 8.68
CA SER A 406 53.97 13.01 8.37
C SER A 406 53.83 11.48 8.15
N PRO A 407 54.83 10.81 7.51
CA PRO A 407 54.58 9.83 6.45
C PRO A 407 55.15 8.40 6.64
N ASN A 408 54.88 7.56 5.63
CA ASN A 408 55.25 6.15 5.37
C ASN A 408 56.70 5.69 5.62
N THR A 409 56.88 4.38 5.89
CA THR A 409 58.05 3.56 5.45
C THR A 409 57.71 2.04 5.40
N PRO A 410 58.40 1.21 4.58
CA PRO A 410 57.89 -0.06 4.02
C PRO A 410 58.51 -1.38 4.55
N VAL A 411 57.93 -2.50 4.07
CA VAL A 411 58.00 -3.93 4.48
C VAL A 411 59.33 -4.65 4.20
N GLY A 412 59.72 -5.59 5.09
CA GLY A 412 60.77 -6.63 4.89
C GLY A 412 60.23 -8.08 5.01
N PRO A 413 60.98 -9.12 4.57
CA PRO A 413 60.46 -10.45 4.23
C PRO A 413 60.44 -11.45 5.41
N PRO A 414 59.65 -12.56 5.34
CA PRO A 414 59.36 -13.42 6.50
C PRO A 414 60.29 -14.65 6.62
N LEU A 415 60.45 -15.14 7.87
CA LEU A 415 61.07 -16.42 8.23
C LEU A 415 60.02 -17.38 8.86
N PRO A 416 60.24 -18.72 8.82
CA PRO A 416 59.17 -19.73 8.91
C PRO A 416 58.93 -20.27 10.33
N PHE A 417 57.67 -20.61 10.64
CA PHE A 417 57.24 -21.28 11.88
C PHE A 417 57.09 -22.80 11.70
N PRO A 418 57.34 -23.62 12.75
CA PRO A 418 57.18 -25.07 12.71
C PRO A 418 55.73 -25.52 12.98
N ALA A 419 55.41 -26.72 12.48
CA ALA A 419 54.07 -27.29 12.32
C ALA A 419 53.60 -28.14 13.51
N HIS A 420 52.29 -28.07 13.79
CA HIS A 420 51.31 -29.17 13.97
C HIS A 420 50.03 -28.57 14.60
N ALA A 421 48.80 -29.05 14.41
CA ALA A 421 48.09 -29.75 13.33
C ALA A 421 46.60 -29.70 13.77
N GLY A 422 45.68 -29.36 12.86
CA GLY A 422 44.24 -29.51 13.14
C GLY A 422 43.37 -28.36 12.61
N TYR A 423 43.05 -28.46 11.32
CA TYR A 423 41.96 -27.82 10.58
C TYR A 423 41.86 -26.29 10.65
N GLY A 424 42.43 -25.67 9.61
CA GLY A 424 42.75 -24.25 9.47
C GLY A 424 41.59 -23.27 9.30
N PRO A 425 41.82 -22.00 9.67
CA PRO A 425 41.16 -20.83 9.11
C PRO A 425 42.12 -20.07 8.18
N THR A 426 41.61 -19.21 7.28
CA THR A 426 42.29 -17.91 7.10
C THR A 426 41.27 -16.79 6.96
N PRO A 427 41.39 -15.74 7.80
CA PRO A 427 40.56 -14.56 7.80
C PRO A 427 40.95 -13.59 6.69
N ILE A 428 39.98 -12.81 6.21
CA ILE A 428 40.23 -11.54 5.53
C ILE A 428 39.62 -10.43 6.41
N ILE A 429 40.50 -9.71 7.09
CA ILE A 429 40.34 -8.33 7.58
C ILE A 429 41.57 -7.63 6.99
N ALA A 430 41.55 -6.50 6.28
CA ALA A 430 40.53 -5.49 6.04
C ALA A 430 40.79 -4.84 4.67
N GLN A 431 39.72 -4.57 3.94
CA GLN A 431 39.55 -3.27 3.31
C GLN A 431 38.07 -2.91 3.40
N GLN A 432 37.80 -1.85 4.15
CA GLN A 432 36.47 -1.26 4.34
C GLN A 432 35.91 -0.81 2.99
N THR A 433 34.86 -1.48 2.55
CA THR A 433 33.68 -0.84 1.96
C THR A 433 32.47 -1.60 2.46
N GLN A 434 31.67 -0.96 3.30
CA GLN A 434 30.40 -1.48 3.81
C GLN A 434 29.47 -1.79 2.62
N LEU A 435 29.34 -3.06 2.27
CA LEU A 435 28.21 -3.57 1.51
C LEU A 435 27.19 -4.08 2.52
N LEU A 436 26.03 -3.42 2.55
CA LEU A 436 24.84 -3.76 3.33
C LEU A 436 24.42 -5.22 3.08
N PRO A 437 23.81 -5.93 4.05
CA PRO A 437 23.14 -7.19 3.75
C PRO A 437 21.91 -6.90 2.88
N TYR A 438 22.07 -7.16 1.60
CA TYR A 438 21.08 -7.13 0.54
C TYR A 438 20.07 -8.26 0.75
N TYR A 439 18.78 -7.94 0.89
CA TYR A 439 17.70 -8.92 0.74
C TYR A 439 17.45 -9.12 -0.75
N ASP A 440 17.97 -10.21 -1.29
CA ASP A 440 17.69 -10.65 -2.66
C ASP A 440 16.47 -11.58 -2.64
N PRO A 441 15.31 -11.15 -3.17
CA PRO A 441 14.17 -12.04 -3.34
C PRO A 441 14.44 -13.19 -4.33
N ARG A 442 15.51 -13.10 -5.14
CA ARG A 442 16.01 -14.18 -6.01
C ARG A 442 17.08 -15.04 -5.34
N SER A 443 17.43 -14.80 -4.07
CA SER A 443 18.39 -15.65 -3.38
C SER A 443 17.81 -17.06 -3.23
N PRO A 444 18.65 -18.11 -3.35
CA PRO A 444 18.23 -19.48 -3.06
C PRO A 444 17.61 -19.64 -1.68
N TYR A 445 18.01 -18.81 -0.71
CA TYR A 445 17.43 -18.76 0.62
C TYR A 445 16.01 -18.20 0.63
N ALA A 446 15.77 -17.03 0.00
CA ALA A 446 14.44 -16.44 -0.11
C ALA A 446 13.47 -17.34 -0.89
N MET A 447 13.93 -17.97 -1.97
CA MET A 447 13.14 -18.93 -2.73
C MET A 447 12.82 -20.20 -1.93
N ALA A 448 13.78 -20.71 -1.14
CA ALA A 448 13.56 -21.87 -0.29
C ALA A 448 12.57 -21.57 0.85
N GLU A 449 12.63 -20.36 1.41
CA GLU A 449 11.73 -19.93 2.47
C GLU A 449 10.30 -19.68 1.95
N ALA A 450 10.15 -19.04 0.78
CA ALA A 450 8.88 -18.88 0.09
C ALA A 450 8.27 -20.25 -0.28
N SER A 451 9.08 -21.17 -0.81
CA SER A 451 8.67 -22.54 -1.13
C SER A 451 8.24 -23.32 0.13
N SER A 452 8.93 -23.13 1.25
CA SER A 452 8.57 -23.74 2.54
C SER A 452 7.22 -23.23 3.04
N ARG A 453 6.99 -21.91 3.00
CA ARG A 453 5.72 -21.29 3.39
C ARG A 453 4.56 -21.75 2.49
N ALA A 454 4.79 -21.85 1.18
CA ALA A 454 3.79 -22.37 0.23
C ALA A 454 3.44 -23.84 0.50
N ARG A 455 4.45 -24.68 0.81
CA ARG A 455 4.23 -26.09 1.18
C ARG A 455 3.39 -26.23 2.44
N TRP A 456 3.66 -25.44 3.48
CA TRP A 456 2.87 -25.48 4.71
C TRP A 456 1.42 -25.02 4.50
N ARG A 457 1.20 -23.98 3.70
CA ARG A 457 -0.15 -23.54 3.31
C ARG A 457 -0.91 -24.62 2.53
N PHE A 458 -0.24 -25.32 1.61
CA PHE A 458 -0.84 -26.44 0.88
C PHE A 458 -1.21 -27.60 1.82
N ILE A 459 -0.33 -27.97 2.75
CA ILE A 459 -0.59 -29.02 3.73
C ILE A 459 -1.78 -28.66 4.63
N GLU A 460 -1.84 -27.42 5.13
CA GLU A 460 -2.96 -26.93 5.92
C GLU A 460 -4.28 -26.97 5.12
N ALA A 461 -4.26 -26.55 3.86
CA ALA A 461 -5.44 -26.60 2.99
C ALA A 461 -5.93 -28.04 2.76
N VAL A 462 -5.01 -29.00 2.56
CA VAL A 462 -5.36 -30.42 2.41
C VAL A 462 -5.95 -30.99 3.70
N LEU A 463 -5.39 -30.65 4.87
CA LEU A 463 -5.92 -31.06 6.16
C LEU A 463 -7.34 -30.52 6.38
N TRP A 464 -7.58 -29.24 6.06
CA TRP A 464 -8.91 -28.65 6.11
C TRP A 464 -9.88 -29.31 5.14
N ALA A 465 -9.45 -29.62 3.92
CA ALA A 465 -10.27 -30.34 2.95
C ALA A 465 -10.68 -31.72 3.48
N VAL A 466 -9.77 -32.47 4.09
CA VAL A 466 -10.08 -33.77 4.71
C VAL A 466 -11.06 -33.63 5.87
N ILE A 467 -10.89 -32.62 6.73
CA ILE A 467 -11.80 -32.35 7.85
C ILE A 467 -13.21 -32.03 7.34
N ILE A 468 -13.31 -31.16 6.33
CA ILE A 468 -14.59 -30.76 5.73
C ILE A 468 -15.27 -31.96 5.07
N LEU A 469 -14.54 -32.73 4.26
CA LEU A 469 -15.09 -33.91 3.59
C LEU A 469 -15.52 -34.99 4.60
N SER A 470 -14.80 -35.15 5.70
CA SER A 470 -15.18 -36.07 6.78
C SER A 470 -16.45 -35.62 7.49
N ALA A 471 -16.59 -34.32 7.76
CA ALA A 471 -17.78 -33.75 8.37
C ALA A 471 -19.00 -33.87 7.44
N VAL A 472 -18.84 -33.61 6.14
CA VAL A 472 -19.89 -33.77 5.14
C VAL A 472 -20.32 -35.24 5.02
N SER A 473 -19.37 -36.17 4.98
CA SER A 473 -19.65 -37.62 4.95
C SER A 473 -20.43 -38.06 6.19
N PHE A 474 -20.05 -37.60 7.39
CA PHE A 474 -20.75 -37.90 8.64
C PHE A 474 -22.20 -37.37 8.65
N VAL A 475 -22.43 -36.15 8.14
CA VAL A 475 -23.75 -35.51 8.15
C VAL A 475 -24.69 -36.08 7.07
N THR A 476 -24.15 -36.47 5.91
CA THR A 476 -24.94 -36.85 4.74
C THR A 476 -25.03 -38.36 4.51
N GLY A 477 -24.16 -39.15 5.15
CA GLY A 477 -24.06 -40.59 4.93
C GLY A 477 -23.42 -40.98 3.59
N TRP A 478 -22.83 -40.03 2.85
CA TRP A 478 -22.16 -40.29 1.57
C TRP A 478 -20.74 -40.83 1.80
N GLU A 479 -20.41 -41.99 1.23
CA GLU A 479 -19.03 -42.49 1.19
C GLU A 479 -18.23 -41.75 0.10
N ILE A 480 -17.19 -41.03 0.51
CA ILE A 480 -16.29 -40.34 -0.40
C ILE A 480 -15.10 -41.26 -0.70
N GLN A 481 -15.07 -41.88 -1.88
CA GLN A 481 -13.91 -42.65 -2.33
C GLN A 481 -12.83 -41.71 -2.90
N MET A 482 -11.69 -41.60 -2.20
CA MET A 482 -10.51 -40.93 -2.74
C MET A 482 -9.83 -41.83 -3.78
N MET A 483 -10.00 -41.52 -5.07
CA MET A 483 -9.17 -42.10 -6.13
C MET A 483 -7.82 -41.38 -6.18
N MET A 484 -6.76 -42.07 -5.75
CA MET A 484 -5.38 -41.63 -6.00
C MET A 484 -5.06 -41.79 -7.49
N ALA A 485 -4.80 -40.68 -8.18
CA ALA A 485 -4.31 -40.70 -9.56
C ALA A 485 -2.94 -41.40 -9.60
N ARG A 486 -2.92 -42.66 -10.06
CA ARG A 486 -1.67 -43.39 -10.32
C ARG A 486 -1.05 -42.85 -11.61
N GLY A 487 0.18 -42.37 -11.47
CA GLY A 487 1.12 -41.83 -12.46
C GLY A 487 0.86 -42.08 -13.94
N ALA A 488 0.87 -40.99 -14.70
CA ALA A 488 1.10 -41.02 -16.14
C ALA A 488 2.52 -41.56 -16.42
N ARG A 489 2.60 -42.77 -16.99
CA ARG A 489 3.79 -43.21 -17.73
C ARG A 489 3.66 -42.70 -19.16
N VAL A 490 4.68 -41.97 -19.60
CA VAL A 490 4.92 -41.69 -21.02
C VAL A 490 5.56 -42.94 -21.60
N GLU A 491 4.85 -43.69 -22.45
CA GLU A 491 5.47 -44.67 -23.33
C GLU A 491 5.64 -44.07 -24.73
N PRO A 492 6.79 -44.27 -25.39
CA PRO A 492 7.01 -43.80 -26.75
C PRO A 492 6.21 -44.65 -27.73
N GLY A 493 5.24 -44.04 -28.40
CA GLY A 493 4.44 -44.69 -29.44
C GLY A 493 5.31 -45.08 -30.63
N ALA A 494 5.41 -46.38 -30.88
CA ALA A 494 5.87 -46.93 -32.14
C ALA A 494 4.79 -46.70 -33.22
N TYR A 495 5.21 -46.16 -34.35
CA TYR A 495 4.48 -46.23 -35.62
C TYR A 495 4.26 -47.69 -36.01
N GLU A 496 3.05 -48.06 -36.45
CA GLU A 496 2.82 -48.73 -37.73
C GLU A 496 1.32 -48.95 -38.05
N ARG A 497 0.95 -48.45 -39.24
CA ARG A 497 -0.15 -48.75 -40.19
C ARG A 497 -1.60 -48.51 -39.81
#